data_AF-A0A5M3XGC6-F1
#
_entry.id   AF-A0A5M3XGC6-F1
#
_cell.length_a   1.000
_cell.length_b   1.000
_cell.length_c   1.000
_cell.angle_alpha   90.00
_cell.angle_beta   90.00
_cell.angle_gamma   90.00
#
_symmetry.space_group_name_H-M   'P 1'
#
loop_
_entity.id
_entity.type
_entity.pdbx_description
1 polymer ?
#
loop_
_entity_poly.entity_id
_entity_poly.type
_entity_poly.pdbx_seq_one_letter_code
_entity_poly.pdbx_strand_id
1 'polypeptide(L)'
;MHPRTVRLISRLTAIALGGTVLATASPASAANRDGICQAGEFCYYFNSNNQGSVSDFTGSVADYATKQPSCYDFKGPGNGKGKCIKNAAASVWNRSSKTVRVYYNSGHTGTYQDFGPGTKGNLNSTLKNQNASHKLLSSAPPTGCKTDGTDTKLPTTILVYRKSLNRVERVAFKTYVKNVLPNEWVSSWPRDSLRAGAMAVKNFGWYWALHSNRKTASGQCFDVYDHTSSQVYKPGSAKAVTSAAVDATWGTRLTRNGKIFRAQYCATTTACGNWVNGDWMSQNGSRDKARAGWSYSRILQHYYTGIALSS
;
A
#
# COMPACT_ATOMS: atom_id res chain seq x y z
N MET A 1 -3.73 -65.00 -60.08
CA MET A 1 -2.94 -64.19 -59.13
C MET A 1 -3.85 -63.79 -57.97
N HIS A 2 -3.39 -64.01 -56.75
CA HIS A 2 -4.15 -63.88 -55.51
C HIS A 2 -4.56 -62.42 -55.19
N PRO A 3 -5.72 -62.19 -54.57
CA PRO A 3 -6.12 -60.88 -54.05
C PRO A 3 -5.42 -60.60 -52.72
N ARG A 4 -5.05 -59.35 -52.44
CA ARG A 4 -4.62 -58.91 -51.10
C ARG A 4 -5.51 -57.79 -50.59
N THR A 5 -6.34 -58.20 -49.65
CA THR A 5 -7.11 -57.50 -48.65
C THR A 5 -6.29 -56.41 -47.94
N VAL A 6 -6.84 -55.19 -47.80
CA VAL A 6 -6.33 -54.19 -46.84
C VAL A 6 -7.41 -53.94 -45.79
N ARG A 7 -7.05 -54.22 -44.54
CA ARG A 7 -7.85 -54.12 -43.32
C ARG A 7 -8.13 -52.66 -42.94
N LEU A 8 -9.37 -52.40 -42.55
CA LEU A 8 -9.80 -51.24 -41.75
C LEU A 8 -9.02 -51.17 -40.43
N ILE A 9 -8.61 -49.98 -40.04
CA ILE A 9 -8.49 -49.58 -38.63
C ILE A 9 -9.18 -48.23 -38.48
N SER A 10 -10.45 -48.26 -38.07
CA SER A 10 -11.19 -47.09 -37.60
C SER A 10 -10.64 -46.67 -36.24
N ARG A 11 -10.01 -45.49 -36.16
CA ARG A 11 -9.71 -44.85 -34.86
C ARG A 11 -10.90 -44.01 -34.45
N LEU A 12 -11.67 -44.52 -33.49
CA LEU A 12 -12.62 -43.75 -32.70
C LEU A 12 -11.86 -42.69 -31.90
N THR A 13 -12.02 -41.43 -32.27
CA THR A 13 -11.66 -40.29 -31.40
C THR A 13 -12.78 -40.09 -30.39
N ALA A 14 -12.51 -40.48 -29.14
CA ALA A 14 -13.35 -40.18 -27.99
C ALA A 14 -13.34 -38.67 -27.72
N ILE A 15 -14.52 -38.04 -27.79
CA ILE A 15 -14.74 -36.68 -27.34
C ILE A 15 -14.78 -36.72 -25.81
N ALA A 16 -13.66 -36.39 -25.16
CA ALA A 16 -13.64 -36.11 -23.74
C ALA A 16 -14.23 -34.72 -23.50
N LEU A 17 -15.46 -34.68 -22.98
CA LEU A 17 -16.05 -33.49 -22.39
C LEU A 17 -15.19 -33.06 -21.20
N GLY A 18 -14.28 -32.12 -21.44
CA GLY A 18 -13.49 -31.46 -20.40
C GLY A 18 -14.40 -30.59 -19.54
N GLY A 19 -14.99 -31.20 -18.50
CA GLY A 19 -15.67 -30.47 -17.44
C GLY A 19 -14.66 -29.58 -16.72
N THR A 20 -14.76 -28.27 -16.91
CA THR A 20 -14.06 -27.31 -16.06
C THR A 20 -14.60 -27.43 -14.64
N VAL A 21 -13.84 -28.07 -13.76
CA VAL A 21 -14.06 -27.99 -12.32
C VAL A 21 -13.78 -26.55 -11.92
N LEU A 22 -14.82 -25.75 -11.75
CA LEU A 22 -14.74 -24.48 -11.05
C LEU A 22 -14.29 -24.80 -9.62
N ALA A 23 -13.00 -24.57 -9.34
CA ALA A 23 -12.49 -24.59 -7.97
C ALA A 23 -13.09 -23.41 -7.20
N THR A 24 -14.29 -23.58 -6.67
CA THR A 24 -14.86 -22.66 -5.67
C THR A 24 -14.12 -22.90 -4.36
N ALA A 25 -13.01 -22.20 -4.15
CA ALA A 25 -12.39 -22.14 -2.83
C ALA A 25 -13.30 -21.32 -1.88
N SER A 26 -14.23 -22.01 -1.24
CA SER A 26 -15.01 -21.54 -0.07
C SER A 26 -14.30 -21.99 1.23
N PRO A 27 -14.52 -21.34 2.38
CA PRO A 27 -13.41 -20.71 3.08
C PRO A 27 -12.82 -21.46 4.28
N ALA A 28 -11.49 -21.47 4.37
CA ALA A 28 -10.72 -21.95 5.53
C ALA A 28 -10.61 -20.92 6.68
N SER A 29 -11.60 -20.04 6.88
CA SER A 29 -11.55 -18.96 7.91
C SER A 29 -12.74 -18.93 8.86
N ALA A 30 -13.58 -19.95 8.84
CA ALA A 30 -14.63 -20.12 9.82
C ALA A 30 -14.03 -20.64 11.13
N ALA A 31 -13.64 -19.74 12.03
CA ALA A 31 -13.96 -19.99 13.44
C ALA A 31 -15.49 -20.15 13.57
N ASN A 32 -15.98 -20.45 14.77
CA ASN A 32 -17.41 -20.66 14.98
C ASN A 32 -18.32 -19.51 14.51
N ARG A 33 -17.78 -18.34 14.10
CA ARG A 33 -18.51 -17.19 13.54
C ARG A 33 -19.77 -16.96 14.34
N ASP A 34 -19.59 -16.92 15.65
CA ASP A 34 -20.68 -16.96 16.62
C ASP A 34 -21.22 -15.56 16.93
N GLY A 35 -20.62 -14.53 16.34
CA GLY A 35 -21.06 -13.14 16.50
C GLY A 35 -20.68 -12.54 17.84
N ILE A 36 -19.76 -13.17 18.56
CA ILE A 36 -19.03 -12.60 19.69
C ILE A 36 -17.64 -12.22 19.17
N CYS A 37 -16.93 -11.33 19.86
CA CYS A 37 -15.56 -10.98 19.49
C CYS A 37 -14.58 -11.44 20.56
N GLN A 38 -14.00 -12.62 20.40
CA GLN A 38 -13.16 -13.32 21.37
C GLN A 38 -11.67 -12.98 21.19
N ALA A 39 -10.86 -13.39 22.16
CA ALA A 39 -9.41 -13.38 22.01
C ALA A 39 -8.99 -14.29 20.84
N GLY A 40 -8.10 -13.80 19.98
CA GLY A 40 -7.66 -14.52 18.78
C GLY A 40 -8.36 -14.10 17.49
N GLU A 41 -9.43 -13.30 17.57
CA GLU A 41 -10.27 -12.98 16.41
C GLU A 41 -10.10 -11.56 15.87
N PHE A 42 -10.45 -11.39 14.61
CA PHE A 42 -10.68 -10.10 13.98
C PHE A 42 -12.16 -9.92 13.72
N CYS A 43 -12.73 -8.82 14.20
CA CYS A 43 -14.17 -8.64 14.24
C CYS A 43 -14.58 -7.37 13.48
N TYR A 44 -15.58 -7.50 12.63
CA TYR A 44 -16.30 -6.39 12.01
C TYR A 44 -17.56 -6.04 12.80
N TYR A 45 -17.87 -4.75 12.80
CA TYR A 45 -19.08 -4.19 13.38
C TYR A 45 -19.85 -3.42 12.32
N PHE A 46 -21.17 -3.62 12.30
CA PHE A 46 -22.05 -2.99 11.31
C PHE A 46 -22.03 -1.46 11.41
N ASN A 47 -21.95 -0.91 12.63
CA ASN A 47 -21.93 0.54 12.85
C ASN A 47 -20.54 1.03 13.29
N SER A 48 -20.37 2.35 13.28
CA SER A 48 -19.17 2.99 13.82
C SER A 48 -19.05 2.79 15.34
N ASN A 49 -17.85 3.02 15.86
CA ASN A 49 -17.51 2.96 17.29
C ASN A 49 -17.79 1.58 17.91
N ASN A 50 -17.58 0.52 17.12
CA ASN A 50 -17.77 -0.88 17.52
C ASN A 50 -19.20 -1.18 18.02
N GLN A 51 -20.20 -0.62 17.35
CA GLN A 51 -21.63 -0.84 17.65
C GLN A 51 -22.32 -1.70 16.59
N GLY A 52 -23.52 -2.18 16.93
CA GLY A 52 -24.33 -3.03 16.05
C GLY A 52 -23.89 -4.48 16.04
N SER A 53 -24.41 -5.24 15.09
CA SER A 53 -24.13 -6.66 14.92
C SER A 53 -22.68 -6.90 14.54
N VAL A 54 -22.15 -8.06 14.96
CA VAL A 54 -20.73 -8.42 14.87
C VAL A 54 -20.55 -9.62 13.94
N SER A 55 -19.45 -9.61 13.22
CA SER A 55 -18.90 -10.82 12.60
C SER A 55 -17.44 -10.97 12.98
N ASP A 56 -17.05 -12.17 13.36
CA ASP A 56 -15.71 -12.56 13.81
C ASP A 56 -15.02 -13.51 12.82
N PHE A 57 -13.69 -13.53 12.87
CA PHE A 57 -12.80 -14.26 11.97
C PHE A 57 -11.47 -14.62 12.65
N THR A 58 -10.98 -15.85 12.48
CA THR A 58 -9.63 -16.25 12.90
C THR A 58 -8.63 -16.34 11.75
N GLY A 59 -9.11 -16.27 10.50
CA GLY A 59 -8.31 -16.42 9.29
C GLY A 59 -8.46 -15.26 8.33
N SER A 60 -7.74 -15.31 7.21
CA SER A 60 -7.84 -14.30 6.15
C SER A 60 -8.95 -14.63 5.17
N VAL A 61 -9.80 -13.66 4.85
CA VAL A 61 -10.89 -13.84 3.87
C VAL A 61 -10.62 -13.01 2.63
N ALA A 62 -10.54 -13.67 1.47
CA ALA A 62 -10.24 -13.04 0.18
C ALA A 62 -11.47 -12.43 -0.51
N ASP A 63 -12.68 -12.91 -0.24
CA ASP A 63 -13.91 -12.27 -0.71
C ASP A 63 -15.04 -12.52 0.30
N TYR A 64 -15.71 -11.45 0.73
CA TYR A 64 -16.87 -11.55 1.62
C TYR A 64 -18.12 -12.06 0.91
N ALA A 65 -18.11 -12.13 -0.43
CA ALA A 65 -19.28 -12.33 -1.28
C ALA A 65 -20.40 -11.31 -1.00
N THR A 66 -21.43 -11.28 -1.84
CA THR A 66 -22.44 -10.20 -1.83
C THR A 66 -23.84 -10.67 -1.45
N LYS A 67 -24.10 -11.98 -1.45
CA LYS A 67 -25.45 -12.52 -1.28
C LYS A 67 -25.49 -13.79 -0.41
N GLN A 68 -26.53 -13.87 0.42
CA GLN A 68 -26.88 -15.07 1.17
C GLN A 68 -27.28 -16.22 0.22
N PRO A 69 -27.02 -17.49 0.59
CA PRO A 69 -26.40 -17.94 1.85
C PRO A 69 -24.87 -17.90 1.86
N SER A 70 -24.25 -17.51 0.73
CA SER A 70 -22.80 -17.63 0.53
C SER A 70 -21.97 -16.49 1.13
N CYS A 71 -22.60 -15.35 1.43
CA CYS A 71 -21.87 -14.20 1.96
C CYS A 71 -21.51 -14.38 3.42
N TYR A 72 -20.42 -13.75 3.80
CA TYR A 72 -20.12 -13.54 5.19
C TYR A 72 -21.01 -12.43 5.72
N ASP A 73 -21.76 -12.73 6.77
CA ASP A 73 -22.80 -11.90 7.35
C ASP A 73 -22.54 -11.55 8.81
N PHE A 74 -23.16 -10.49 9.31
CA PHE A 74 -23.10 -10.19 10.75
C PHE A 74 -23.98 -11.19 11.54
N LYS A 75 -23.40 -11.87 12.51
CA LYS A 75 -24.01 -12.97 13.28
C LYS A 75 -24.54 -12.52 14.64
N GLY A 76 -23.85 -11.57 15.27
CA GLY A 76 -24.19 -11.07 16.60
C GLY A 76 -25.57 -10.41 16.66
N PRO A 77 -26.12 -10.18 17.87
CA PRO A 77 -27.36 -9.44 18.02
C PRO A 77 -27.23 -7.97 17.57
N GLY A 78 -28.36 -7.33 17.30
CA GLY A 78 -28.44 -5.89 17.02
C GLY A 78 -28.52 -5.52 15.54
N ASN A 79 -28.46 -4.21 15.29
CA ASN A 79 -28.60 -3.63 13.95
C ASN A 79 -27.54 -4.19 13.00
N GLY A 80 -27.96 -4.70 11.84
CA GLY A 80 -27.09 -5.32 10.84
C GLY A 80 -27.08 -6.84 10.82
N LYS A 81 -27.70 -7.52 11.81
CA LYS A 81 -27.74 -8.99 11.86
C LYS A 81 -28.28 -9.59 10.55
N GLY A 82 -27.59 -10.59 10.03
CA GLY A 82 -27.89 -11.30 8.78
C GLY A 82 -27.50 -10.58 7.49
N LYS A 83 -27.12 -9.29 7.56
CA LYS A 83 -26.63 -8.55 6.38
C LYS A 83 -25.22 -9.01 6.03
N CYS A 84 -24.93 -9.10 4.72
CA CYS A 84 -23.58 -9.36 4.24
C CYS A 84 -22.62 -8.23 4.66
N ILE A 85 -21.37 -8.59 4.97
CA ILE A 85 -20.32 -7.66 5.43
C ILE A 85 -19.82 -6.77 4.30
N LYS A 86 -19.78 -7.31 3.06
CA LYS A 86 -19.27 -6.59 1.89
C LYS A 86 -19.97 -5.26 1.74
N ASN A 87 -19.18 -4.18 1.77
CA ASN A 87 -19.65 -2.80 1.68
C ASN A 87 -20.63 -2.38 2.80
N ALA A 88 -20.59 -3.04 3.96
CA ALA A 88 -21.51 -2.76 5.06
C ALA A 88 -20.82 -2.54 6.41
N ALA A 89 -19.59 -3.03 6.59
CA ALA A 89 -18.90 -2.83 7.86
C ALA A 89 -18.38 -1.39 8.02
N ALA A 90 -18.48 -0.85 9.24
CA ALA A 90 -18.09 0.51 9.56
C ALA A 90 -16.95 0.62 10.59
N SER A 91 -16.76 -0.39 11.43
CA SER A 91 -15.67 -0.42 12.41
C SER A 91 -15.20 -1.84 12.70
N VAL A 92 -14.04 -1.95 13.34
CA VAL A 92 -13.38 -3.24 13.61
C VAL A 92 -12.79 -3.31 15.01
N TRP A 93 -12.62 -4.53 15.51
CA TRP A 93 -11.78 -4.83 16.66
C TRP A 93 -10.84 -5.98 16.30
N ASN A 94 -9.54 -5.72 16.32
CA ASN A 94 -8.55 -6.75 16.16
C ASN A 94 -8.13 -7.31 17.53
N ARG A 95 -8.70 -8.44 17.93
CA ARG A 95 -8.30 -9.23 19.11
C ARG A 95 -7.34 -10.37 18.77
N SER A 96 -6.90 -10.47 17.53
CA SER A 96 -5.87 -11.42 17.11
C SER A 96 -4.47 -10.96 17.50
N SER A 97 -3.49 -11.86 17.42
CA SER A 97 -2.07 -11.55 17.63
C SER A 97 -1.38 -10.95 16.40
N LYS A 98 -2.08 -10.86 15.26
CA LYS A 98 -1.52 -10.39 13.98
C LYS A 98 -2.06 -9.01 13.64
N THR A 99 -1.32 -8.23 12.86
CA THR A 99 -1.92 -7.06 12.20
C THR A 99 -2.90 -7.55 11.14
N VAL A 100 -4.10 -6.98 11.13
CA VAL A 100 -5.10 -7.27 10.09
C VAL A 100 -5.19 -6.10 9.13
N ARG A 101 -5.05 -6.40 7.85
CA ARG A 101 -5.23 -5.46 6.76
C ARG A 101 -6.60 -5.63 6.14
N VAL A 102 -7.43 -4.60 6.20
CA VAL A 102 -8.75 -4.52 5.57
C VAL A 102 -8.61 -3.86 4.21
N TYR A 103 -9.17 -4.47 3.17
CA TYR A 103 -9.08 -4.01 1.79
C TYR A 103 -10.43 -3.56 1.24
N TYR A 104 -10.36 -2.57 0.35
CA TYR A 104 -11.50 -2.06 -0.38
C TYR A 104 -12.06 -3.10 -1.35
N ASN A 105 -11.17 -3.79 -2.09
CA ASN A 105 -11.57 -4.80 -3.07
C ASN A 105 -11.41 -6.22 -2.54
N SER A 106 -12.10 -7.16 -3.20
CA SER A 106 -11.83 -8.60 -3.07
C SER A 106 -10.42 -8.94 -3.57
N GLY A 107 -9.93 -10.12 -3.21
CA GLY A 107 -8.61 -10.63 -3.57
C GLY A 107 -7.45 -9.94 -2.85
N HIS A 108 -7.68 -9.24 -1.74
CA HIS A 108 -6.67 -8.48 -0.99
C HIS A 108 -6.00 -7.38 -1.84
N THR A 109 -6.80 -6.65 -2.62
CA THR A 109 -6.32 -5.61 -3.54
C THR A 109 -6.92 -4.23 -3.25
N GLY A 110 -6.38 -3.20 -3.89
CA GLY A 110 -6.84 -1.82 -3.76
C GLY A 110 -6.38 -1.13 -2.47
N THR A 111 -7.08 -0.05 -2.11
CA THR A 111 -6.82 0.71 -0.88
C THR A 111 -7.05 -0.15 0.34
N TYR A 112 -6.25 0.06 1.39
CA TYR A 112 -6.33 -0.72 2.61
C TYR A 112 -6.08 0.09 3.88
N GLN A 113 -6.47 -0.47 5.03
CA GLN A 113 -6.18 0.04 6.35
C GLN A 113 -5.72 -1.11 7.26
N ASP A 114 -4.66 -0.86 8.01
CA ASP A 114 -4.09 -1.82 8.96
C ASP A 114 -4.57 -1.55 10.38
N PHE A 115 -4.90 -2.62 11.09
CA PHE A 115 -5.25 -2.62 12.49
C PHE A 115 -4.30 -3.53 13.24
N GLY A 116 -3.47 -2.96 14.11
CA GLY A 116 -2.54 -3.74 14.94
C GLY A 116 -3.28 -4.62 15.96
N PRO A 117 -2.59 -5.59 16.58
CA PRO A 117 -3.15 -6.37 17.69
C PRO A 117 -3.75 -5.48 18.78
N GLY A 118 -4.91 -5.87 19.31
CA GLY A 118 -5.67 -5.14 20.34
C GLY A 118 -6.43 -3.90 19.86
N THR A 119 -6.23 -3.44 18.62
CA THR A 119 -6.78 -2.16 18.15
C THR A 119 -8.29 -2.23 17.94
N LYS A 120 -9.02 -1.28 18.52
CA LYS A 120 -10.41 -0.93 18.19
C LYS A 120 -10.44 0.35 17.36
N GLY A 121 -11.28 0.43 16.34
CA GLY A 121 -11.43 1.68 15.61
C GLY A 121 -12.38 1.63 14.42
N ASN A 122 -12.73 2.83 13.95
CA ASN A 122 -13.49 3.00 12.72
C ASN A 122 -12.64 2.70 11.49
N LEU A 123 -13.28 2.16 10.46
CA LEU A 123 -12.73 2.20 9.12
C LEU A 123 -12.68 3.66 8.66
N ASN A 124 -11.61 4.03 7.95
CA ASN A 124 -11.47 5.37 7.40
C ASN A 124 -12.55 5.66 6.34
N SER A 125 -12.67 6.92 5.92
CA SER A 125 -13.70 7.36 4.97
C SER A 125 -13.69 6.60 3.64
N THR A 126 -12.55 6.03 3.23
CA THR A 126 -12.45 5.25 2.01
C THR A 126 -12.98 3.82 2.17
N LEU A 127 -12.85 3.21 3.35
CA LEU A 127 -13.15 1.78 3.60
C LEU A 127 -14.45 1.54 4.35
N LYS A 128 -14.94 2.55 5.09
CA LYS A 128 -16.23 2.47 5.78
C LYS A 128 -17.32 2.21 4.74
N ASN A 129 -18.06 1.13 4.94
CA ASN A 129 -19.10 0.64 4.02
C ASN A 129 -18.57 0.37 2.59
N GLN A 130 -17.26 0.15 2.43
CA GLN A 130 -16.61 -0.11 1.15
C GLN A 130 -15.42 -1.07 1.36
N ASN A 131 -15.68 -2.21 1.98
CA ASN A 131 -14.69 -3.25 2.27
C ASN A 131 -15.16 -4.59 1.75
N ALA A 132 -14.23 -5.39 1.25
CA ALA A 132 -14.55 -6.63 0.55
C ALA A 132 -13.61 -7.81 0.85
N SER A 133 -12.45 -7.56 1.48
CA SER A 133 -11.54 -8.63 1.91
C SER A 133 -10.63 -8.19 3.07
N HIS A 134 -10.09 -9.15 3.83
CA HIS A 134 -9.09 -8.86 4.86
C HIS A 134 -8.00 -9.93 4.91
N LYS A 135 -6.81 -9.54 5.35
CA LYS A 135 -5.66 -10.43 5.51
C LYS A 135 -5.02 -10.26 6.88
N LEU A 136 -4.88 -11.36 7.62
CA LEU A 136 -4.01 -11.45 8.78
C LEU A 136 -2.57 -11.51 8.26
N LEU A 137 -1.83 -10.42 8.41
CA LEU A 137 -0.47 -10.31 7.90
C LEU A 137 0.47 -11.20 8.70
N SER A 138 1.51 -11.73 8.03
CA SER A 138 2.58 -12.43 8.73
C SER A 138 3.25 -11.49 9.74
N SER A 139 3.46 -11.96 10.95
CA SER A 139 4.34 -11.32 11.92
C SER A 139 5.82 -11.45 11.53
N ALA A 140 6.13 -12.32 10.56
CA ALA A 140 7.46 -12.46 10.01
C ALA A 140 7.91 -11.12 9.38
N PRO A 141 9.08 -10.58 9.80
CA PRO A 141 9.71 -9.47 9.13
C PRO A 141 9.89 -9.75 7.63
N PRO A 142 9.92 -8.72 6.78
CA PRO A 142 10.44 -8.89 5.42
C PRO A 142 11.84 -9.49 5.48
N THR A 143 12.10 -10.50 4.66
CA THR A 143 13.45 -11.08 4.52
C THR A 143 14.36 -10.11 3.76
N GLY A 144 15.65 -10.12 4.08
CA GLY A 144 16.68 -9.31 3.41
C GLY A 144 16.72 -7.84 3.83
N CYS A 145 17.89 -7.36 4.26
CA CYS A 145 18.08 -5.97 4.71
C CYS A 145 18.35 -4.97 3.59
N LYS A 146 18.46 -5.43 2.34
CA LYS A 146 18.83 -4.60 1.19
C LYS A 146 17.74 -4.62 0.13
N THR A 147 17.65 -3.51 -0.59
CA THR A 147 16.85 -3.38 -1.81
C THR A 147 17.74 -3.68 -3.02
N ASP A 148 17.15 -3.85 -4.20
CA ASP A 148 17.86 -4.14 -5.44
C ASP A 148 18.22 -2.88 -6.25
N GLY A 149 18.07 -1.70 -5.63
CA GLY A 149 18.39 -0.41 -6.23
C GLY A 149 19.89 -0.11 -6.22
N THR A 150 20.32 0.66 -7.21
CA THR A 150 21.68 1.22 -7.32
C THR A 150 21.57 2.70 -7.66
N ASP A 151 22.69 3.41 -7.82
CA ASP A 151 22.65 4.80 -8.30
C ASP A 151 21.98 4.94 -9.67
N THR A 152 21.98 3.89 -10.49
CA THR A 152 21.46 3.88 -11.86
C THR A 152 20.15 3.11 -12.02
N LYS A 153 19.82 2.22 -11.08
CA LYS A 153 18.62 1.39 -11.09
C LYS A 153 17.69 1.72 -9.92
N LEU A 154 16.44 2.06 -10.21
CA LEU A 154 15.41 2.26 -9.19
C LEU A 154 15.23 0.99 -8.34
N PRO A 155 15.07 1.12 -7.01
CA PRO A 155 14.72 -0.02 -6.18
C PRO A 155 13.29 -0.48 -6.54
N THR A 156 13.09 -1.79 -6.63
CA THR A 156 11.76 -2.39 -6.81
C THR A 156 10.89 -2.18 -5.57
N THR A 157 11.52 -2.25 -4.39
CA THR A 157 10.86 -2.11 -3.10
C THR A 157 11.66 -1.25 -2.13
N ILE A 158 10.99 -0.74 -1.10
CA ILE A 158 11.59 -0.03 0.02
C ILE A 158 11.07 -0.61 1.34
N LEU A 159 11.93 -0.67 2.36
CA LEU A 159 11.58 -1.11 3.71
C LEU A 159 11.13 0.08 4.56
N VAL A 160 9.85 0.14 4.89
CA VAL A 160 9.24 1.21 5.68
C VAL A 160 8.95 0.72 7.09
N TYR A 161 9.57 1.33 8.10
CA TYR A 161 9.21 1.05 9.49
C TYR A 161 7.95 1.82 9.88
N ARG A 162 6.87 1.08 10.11
CA ARG A 162 5.60 1.58 10.62
C ARG A 162 5.67 1.70 12.13
N LYS A 163 6.00 2.89 12.63
CA LYS A 163 6.41 3.04 14.03
C LYS A 163 5.31 2.65 15.02
N SER A 164 4.09 3.12 14.78
CA SER A 164 2.92 2.82 15.64
C SER A 164 2.48 1.35 15.60
N LEU A 165 2.80 0.64 14.51
CA LEU A 165 2.54 -0.80 14.37
C LEU A 165 3.72 -1.66 14.81
N ASN A 166 4.84 -1.03 15.18
CA ASN A 166 6.12 -1.68 15.48
C ASN A 166 6.51 -2.78 14.47
N ARG A 167 6.40 -2.48 13.17
CA ARG A 167 6.67 -3.45 12.10
C ARG A 167 7.33 -2.80 10.88
N VAL A 168 8.25 -3.50 10.24
CA VAL A 168 8.77 -3.13 8.92
C VAL A 168 7.91 -3.73 7.81
N GLU A 169 7.50 -2.91 6.84
CA GLU A 169 6.84 -3.34 5.61
C GLU A 169 7.78 -3.22 4.41
N ARG A 170 7.82 -4.24 3.55
CA ARG A 170 8.41 -4.12 2.21
C ARG A 170 7.33 -3.65 1.24
N VAL A 171 7.51 -2.47 0.67
CA VAL A 171 6.51 -1.79 -0.17
C VAL A 171 7.07 -1.59 -1.57
N ALA A 172 6.28 -1.81 -2.61
CA ALA A 172 6.66 -1.46 -3.98
C ALA A 172 7.02 0.03 -4.05
N PHE A 173 8.18 0.36 -4.61
CA PHE A 173 8.76 1.71 -4.43
C PHE A 173 7.88 2.82 -5.03
N LYS A 174 7.27 2.58 -6.19
CA LYS A 174 6.31 3.52 -6.80
C LYS A 174 5.08 3.75 -5.93
N THR A 175 4.57 2.70 -5.32
CA THR A 175 3.44 2.77 -4.39
C THR A 175 3.81 3.57 -3.15
N TYR A 176 5.02 3.40 -2.62
CA TYR A 176 5.54 4.23 -1.52
C TYR A 176 5.50 5.71 -1.88
N VAL A 177 6.09 6.11 -3.01
CA VAL A 177 6.15 7.52 -3.45
C VAL A 177 4.74 8.11 -3.60
N LYS A 178 3.80 7.37 -4.21
CA LYS A 178 2.39 7.81 -4.37
C LYS A 178 1.66 8.02 -3.04
N ASN A 179 2.03 7.28 -1.99
CA ASN A 179 1.45 7.36 -0.65
C ASN A 179 2.25 8.25 0.31
N VAL A 180 3.37 8.82 -0.13
CA VAL A 180 4.11 9.86 0.59
C VAL A 180 3.72 11.25 0.09
N LEU A 181 3.74 11.46 -1.23
CA LEU A 181 3.54 12.79 -1.82
C LEU A 181 2.31 13.57 -1.31
N PRO A 182 1.09 13.00 -1.19
CA PRO A 182 -0.06 13.75 -0.69
C PRO A 182 0.01 14.13 0.79
N ASN A 183 0.98 13.61 1.55
CA ASN A 183 1.23 13.95 2.95
C ASN A 183 2.38 14.95 3.13
N GLU A 184 3.15 15.20 2.06
CA GLU A 184 4.29 16.12 2.03
C GLU A 184 3.98 17.38 1.20
N TRP A 185 3.18 17.22 0.14
CA TRP A 185 2.71 18.32 -0.71
C TRP A 185 1.18 18.40 -0.65
N VAL A 186 0.69 19.64 -0.50
CA VAL A 186 -0.76 19.89 -0.53
C VAL A 186 -1.27 19.67 -1.95
N SER A 187 -2.27 18.80 -2.08
CA SER A 187 -2.73 18.30 -3.38
C SER A 187 -3.32 19.36 -4.32
N SER A 188 -3.68 20.54 -3.80
CA SER A 188 -4.19 21.68 -4.56
C SER A 188 -3.09 22.63 -5.07
N TRP A 189 -1.82 22.36 -4.76
CA TRP A 189 -0.71 23.18 -5.24
C TRP A 189 -0.49 23.01 -6.75
N PRO A 190 0.18 23.99 -7.41
CA PRO A 190 0.38 23.94 -8.85
C PRO A 190 1.10 22.66 -9.31
N ARG A 191 0.78 22.22 -10.54
CA ARG A 191 1.30 20.98 -11.14
C ARG A 191 2.83 20.85 -11.04
N ASP A 192 3.57 21.91 -11.36
CA ASP A 192 5.04 21.87 -11.32
C ASP A 192 5.62 21.81 -9.90
N SER A 193 4.92 22.34 -8.90
CA SER A 193 5.28 22.12 -7.50
C SER A 193 5.07 20.66 -7.09
N LEU A 194 3.95 20.04 -7.49
CA LEU A 194 3.70 18.63 -7.24
C LEU A 194 4.73 17.72 -7.94
N ARG A 195 5.14 18.06 -9.17
CA ARG A 195 6.19 17.33 -9.91
C ARG A 195 7.56 17.48 -9.27
N ALA A 196 7.93 18.69 -8.81
CA ALA A 196 9.17 18.90 -8.06
C ALA A 196 9.15 18.10 -6.75
N GLY A 197 8.04 18.16 -6.01
CA GLY A 197 7.83 17.35 -4.81
C GLY A 197 7.92 15.85 -5.07
N ALA A 198 7.32 15.36 -6.17
CA ALA A 198 7.41 13.95 -6.57
C ALA A 198 8.86 13.51 -6.79
N MET A 199 9.67 14.33 -7.45
CA MET A 199 11.09 14.07 -7.66
C MET A 199 11.89 14.06 -6.36
N ALA A 200 11.69 15.03 -5.48
CA ALA A 200 12.36 15.07 -4.18
C ALA A 200 11.95 13.88 -3.30
N VAL A 201 10.66 13.53 -3.26
CA VAL A 201 10.16 12.37 -2.51
C VAL A 201 10.79 11.07 -3.00
N LYS A 202 10.77 10.86 -4.32
CA LYS A 202 11.40 9.72 -4.98
C LYS A 202 12.90 9.65 -4.66
N ASN A 203 13.63 10.75 -4.81
CA ASN A 203 15.09 10.75 -4.64
C ASN A 203 15.51 10.52 -3.18
N PHE A 204 14.78 11.08 -2.22
CA PHE A 204 15.01 10.83 -0.79
C PHE A 204 14.78 9.37 -0.42
N GLY A 205 13.65 8.78 -0.85
CA GLY A 205 13.38 7.36 -0.61
C GLY A 205 14.41 6.44 -1.27
N TRP A 206 14.82 6.76 -2.51
CA TRP A 206 15.84 6.01 -3.24
C TRP A 206 17.19 6.08 -2.51
N TYR A 207 17.60 7.27 -2.06
CA TYR A 207 18.84 7.43 -1.30
C TYR A 207 18.87 6.50 -0.07
N TRP A 208 17.82 6.47 0.75
CA TRP A 208 17.80 5.61 1.93
C TRP A 208 17.68 4.12 1.63
N ALA A 209 17.02 3.74 0.53
CA ALA A 209 16.97 2.35 0.07
C ALA A 209 18.37 1.77 -0.27
N LEU A 210 19.32 2.64 -0.62
CA LEU A 210 20.73 2.28 -0.87
C LEU A 210 21.58 2.35 0.41
N HIS A 211 21.39 3.41 1.19
CA HIS A 211 22.36 3.82 2.22
C HIS A 211 21.95 3.48 3.66
N SER A 212 20.71 3.03 3.90
CA SER A 212 20.29 2.71 5.26
C SER A 212 21.01 1.48 5.83
N ASN A 213 21.41 1.61 7.09
CA ASN A 213 21.88 0.55 7.96
C ASN A 213 21.04 0.45 9.26
N ARG A 214 19.88 1.12 9.28
CA ARG A 214 19.02 1.25 10.47
C ARG A 214 18.36 -0.08 10.80
N LYS A 215 18.14 -0.31 12.10
CA LYS A 215 17.41 -1.46 12.64
C LYS A 215 16.40 -1.02 13.70
N THR A 216 15.26 -1.69 13.76
CA THR A 216 14.32 -1.56 14.88
C THR A 216 14.96 -2.10 16.17
N ALA A 217 14.32 -1.87 17.32
CA ALA A 217 14.78 -2.47 18.59
C ALA A 217 14.81 -4.01 18.54
N SER A 218 13.94 -4.61 17.73
CA SER A 218 13.89 -6.06 17.46
C SER A 218 14.87 -6.52 16.35
N GLY A 219 15.75 -5.65 15.87
CA GLY A 219 16.78 -5.99 14.88
C GLY A 219 16.31 -5.99 13.42
N GLN A 220 15.06 -5.62 13.12
CA GLN A 220 14.55 -5.58 11.74
C GLN A 220 15.15 -4.39 10.98
N CYS A 221 15.76 -4.65 9.83
CA CYS A 221 16.30 -3.60 8.97
C CYS A 221 15.19 -2.75 8.34
N PHE A 222 15.41 -1.45 8.19
CA PHE A 222 14.51 -0.57 7.45
C PHE A 222 15.23 0.60 6.79
N ASP A 223 14.63 1.16 5.75
CA ASP A 223 15.19 2.28 4.98
C ASP A 223 14.71 3.61 5.54
N VAL A 224 13.39 3.72 5.74
CA VAL A 224 12.71 4.96 6.13
C VAL A 224 11.68 4.72 7.24
N TYR A 225 11.46 5.75 8.06
CA TYR A 225 10.31 5.83 8.95
C TYR A 225 9.06 6.25 8.16
N ASP A 226 7.86 5.93 8.68
CA ASP A 226 6.58 6.38 8.11
C ASP A 226 6.12 7.77 8.58
N HIS A 227 6.97 8.50 9.30
CA HIS A 227 6.71 9.84 9.82
C HIS A 227 7.88 10.80 9.51
N THR A 228 7.79 12.02 10.05
CA THR A 228 8.66 13.18 9.76
C THR A 228 10.15 12.99 10.00
N SER A 229 10.60 11.92 10.69
CA SER A 229 12.03 11.56 10.74
C SER A 229 12.57 11.04 9.41
N SER A 230 11.69 10.70 8.47
CA SER A 230 12.02 10.42 7.08
C SER A 230 11.02 11.13 6.18
N GLN A 231 9.92 10.47 5.83
CA GLN A 231 8.83 11.06 5.05
C GLN A 231 7.51 10.44 5.53
N VAL A 232 6.42 11.20 5.43
CA VAL A 232 5.12 10.77 5.95
C VAL A 232 4.46 9.77 4.98
N TYR A 233 4.79 8.49 5.14
CA TYR A 233 4.15 7.40 4.41
C TYR A 233 2.84 6.97 5.08
N LYS A 234 1.71 7.20 4.41
CA LYS A 234 0.41 6.68 4.84
C LYS A 234 -0.18 5.80 3.74
N PRO A 235 -0.16 4.46 3.87
CA PRO A 235 -0.74 3.60 2.86
C PRO A 235 -2.22 3.90 2.64
N GLY A 236 -2.65 3.87 1.38
CA GLY A 236 -4.01 4.23 0.98
C GLY A 236 -4.30 5.74 0.90
N SER A 237 -3.32 6.60 1.18
CA SER A 237 -3.49 8.06 1.10
C SER A 237 -3.25 8.64 -0.30
N ALA A 238 -2.83 7.81 -1.26
CA ALA A 238 -2.62 8.24 -2.64
C ALA A 238 -3.84 8.99 -3.20
N LYS A 239 -3.60 10.15 -3.82
CA LYS A 239 -4.62 10.94 -4.51
C LYS A 239 -4.32 10.97 -5.99
N ALA A 240 -5.36 11.10 -6.83
CA ALA A 240 -5.21 11.10 -8.28
C ALA A 240 -4.23 12.19 -8.77
N VAL A 241 -4.39 13.42 -8.29
CA VAL A 241 -3.56 14.57 -8.70
C VAL A 241 -2.08 14.42 -8.33
N THR A 242 -1.78 13.92 -7.13
CA THR A 242 -0.39 13.67 -6.72
C THR A 242 0.18 12.43 -7.40
N SER A 243 -0.64 11.39 -7.61
CA SER A 243 -0.23 10.20 -8.37
C SER A 243 0.14 10.54 -9.81
N ALA A 244 -0.62 11.43 -10.47
CA ALA A 244 -0.30 11.92 -11.80
C ALA A 244 1.04 12.67 -11.86
N ALA A 245 1.40 13.43 -10.82
CA ALA A 245 2.72 14.04 -10.73
C ALA A 245 3.84 13.00 -10.60
N VAL A 246 3.65 11.98 -9.77
CA VAL A 246 4.59 10.84 -9.64
C VAL A 246 4.75 10.08 -10.95
N ASP A 247 3.65 9.82 -11.65
CA ASP A 247 3.67 9.10 -12.93
C ASP A 247 4.38 9.92 -14.02
N ALA A 248 4.10 11.22 -14.10
CA ALA A 248 4.69 12.12 -15.09
C ALA A 248 6.22 12.28 -14.93
N THR A 249 6.75 12.09 -13.72
CA THR A 249 8.19 12.22 -13.45
C THR A 249 8.86 10.87 -13.17
N TRP A 250 8.16 9.75 -13.38
CA TRP A 250 8.66 8.44 -12.96
C TRP A 250 9.91 8.00 -13.75
N GLY A 251 9.99 8.33 -15.03
CA GLY A 251 11.16 8.06 -15.87
C GLY A 251 12.38 8.93 -15.53
N THR A 252 12.15 10.14 -14.99
CA THR A 252 13.23 11.09 -14.74
C THR A 252 14.11 10.67 -13.55
N ARG A 253 15.42 10.70 -13.70
CA ARG A 253 16.44 10.59 -12.64
C ARG A 253 16.90 11.99 -12.21
N LEU A 254 17.12 12.15 -10.91
CA LEU A 254 17.66 13.37 -10.30
C LEU A 254 18.97 13.01 -9.61
N THR A 255 20.10 13.44 -10.18
CA THR A 255 21.42 12.96 -9.74
C THR A 255 22.35 14.12 -9.44
N ARG A 256 23.41 13.86 -8.66
CA ARG A 256 24.56 14.72 -8.48
C ARG A 256 25.81 13.89 -8.75
N ASN A 257 26.65 14.32 -9.69
CA ASN A 257 27.81 13.55 -10.15
C ASN A 257 27.45 12.09 -10.54
N GLY A 258 26.32 11.92 -11.23
CA GLY A 258 25.81 10.61 -11.66
C GLY A 258 25.19 9.74 -10.55
N LYS A 259 25.29 10.14 -9.28
CA LYS A 259 24.80 9.40 -8.11
C LYS A 259 23.48 9.95 -7.56
N ILE A 260 22.74 9.08 -6.86
CA ILE A 260 21.56 9.46 -6.11
C ILE A 260 22.00 10.16 -4.83
N PHE A 261 21.55 11.39 -4.66
CA PHE A 261 21.82 12.19 -3.45
C PHE A 261 20.58 12.27 -2.57
N ARG A 262 20.77 12.58 -1.29
CA ARG A 262 19.66 12.81 -0.36
C ARG A 262 18.99 14.15 -0.67
N ALA A 263 17.93 14.13 -1.48
CA ALA A 263 17.13 15.31 -1.80
C ALA A 263 16.27 15.73 -0.60
N GLN A 264 16.88 16.43 0.36
CA GLN A 264 16.20 16.93 1.54
C GLN A 264 15.19 18.03 1.16
N TYR A 265 14.09 18.12 1.92
CA TYR A 265 13.13 19.20 1.82
C TYR A 265 12.55 19.54 3.19
N CYS A 266 11.95 20.72 3.30
CA CYS A 266 11.29 21.24 4.49
C CYS A 266 10.06 22.09 4.14
N ALA A 267 9.19 22.35 5.11
CA ALA A 267 7.97 23.13 4.91
C ALA A 267 8.23 24.55 4.38
N THR A 268 9.19 25.26 4.99
CA THR A 268 9.52 26.66 4.69
C THR A 268 11.02 26.85 4.47
N THR A 269 11.41 28.04 4.01
CA THR A 269 12.81 28.45 3.82
C THR A 269 13.60 28.64 5.12
N THR A 270 12.95 28.56 6.28
CA THR A 270 13.60 28.62 7.60
C THR A 270 13.43 27.33 8.41
N ALA A 271 12.50 26.45 8.03
CA ALA A 271 12.20 25.21 8.75
C ALA A 271 13.33 24.16 8.70
N CYS A 272 14.29 24.33 7.80
CA CYS A 272 15.48 23.49 7.68
C CYS A 272 16.70 24.11 8.38
N GLY A 273 16.52 24.81 9.52
CA GLY A 273 17.60 25.57 10.19
C GLY A 273 18.89 24.79 10.50
N ASN A 274 18.82 23.46 10.58
CA ASN A 274 20.01 22.59 10.74
C ASN A 274 20.80 22.35 9.43
N TRP A 275 20.29 22.82 8.29
CA TRP A 275 20.84 22.61 6.96
C TRP A 275 21.32 23.94 6.37
N VAL A 276 22.49 24.36 6.86
CA VAL A 276 23.06 25.70 6.62
C VAL A 276 23.54 25.95 5.19
N ASN A 277 23.69 24.91 4.37
CA ASN A 277 24.20 25.04 2.99
C ASN A 277 23.12 25.38 1.95
N GLY A 278 21.83 25.45 2.34
CA GLY A 278 20.72 25.80 1.45
C GLY A 278 20.39 24.76 0.37
N ASP A 279 21.01 23.58 0.42
CA ASP A 279 20.89 22.53 -0.60
C ASP A 279 19.70 21.59 -0.32
N TRP A 280 18.53 22.18 -0.17
CA TRP A 280 17.29 21.51 0.17
C TRP A 280 16.09 22.31 -0.35
N MET A 281 15.00 21.62 -0.66
CA MET A 281 13.83 22.28 -1.24
C MET A 281 12.84 22.76 -0.19
N SER A 282 12.43 24.02 -0.28
CA SER A 282 11.27 24.54 0.45
C SER A 282 9.98 24.10 -0.25
N GLN A 283 9.08 23.42 0.47
CA GLN A 283 7.76 23.02 0.00
C GLN A 283 6.96 24.25 -0.44
N ASN A 284 6.79 25.23 0.44
CA ASN A 284 6.10 26.49 0.12
C ASN A 284 6.79 27.27 -1.01
N GLY A 285 8.13 27.30 -1.02
CA GLY A 285 8.87 27.98 -2.06
C GLY A 285 8.73 27.32 -3.44
N SER A 286 8.62 25.99 -3.50
CA SER A 286 8.31 25.26 -4.73
C SER A 286 6.92 25.64 -5.27
N ARG A 287 5.93 25.80 -4.39
CA ARG A 287 4.58 26.27 -4.74
C ARG A 287 4.63 27.67 -5.32
N ASP A 288 5.32 28.58 -4.66
CA ASP A 288 5.35 29.99 -5.06
C ASP A 288 6.10 30.18 -6.39
N LYS A 289 7.20 29.45 -6.60
CA LYS A 289 7.89 29.43 -7.91
C LYS A 289 7.02 28.85 -9.02
N ALA A 290 6.30 27.76 -8.74
CA ALA A 290 5.37 27.21 -9.72
C ALA A 290 4.22 28.17 -10.06
N ARG A 291 3.72 28.95 -9.07
CA ARG A 291 2.76 30.05 -9.31
C ARG A 291 3.35 31.16 -10.17
N ALA A 292 4.64 31.43 -10.03
CA ALA A 292 5.39 32.34 -10.90
C ALA A 292 5.76 31.73 -12.27
N GLY A 293 5.17 30.59 -12.65
CA GLY A 293 5.36 29.97 -13.97
C GLY A 293 6.64 29.11 -14.11
N TRP A 294 7.33 28.79 -13.01
CA TRP A 294 8.52 27.96 -13.09
C TRP A 294 8.16 26.49 -13.31
N SER A 295 8.78 25.87 -14.32
CA SER A 295 8.75 24.42 -14.51
C SER A 295 9.37 23.67 -13.34
N TYR A 296 8.97 22.42 -13.10
CA TYR A 296 9.52 21.60 -12.01
C TYR A 296 11.05 21.42 -12.08
N SER A 297 11.63 21.32 -13.28
CA SER A 297 13.08 21.21 -13.48
C SER A 297 13.83 22.45 -12.98
N ARG A 298 13.36 23.64 -13.38
CA ARG A 298 13.88 24.93 -12.91
C ARG A 298 13.74 25.09 -11.39
N ILE A 299 12.63 24.61 -10.81
CA ILE A 299 12.43 24.60 -9.34
C ILE A 299 13.50 23.73 -8.67
N LEU A 300 13.71 22.51 -9.17
CA LEU A 300 14.71 21.59 -8.61
C LEU A 300 16.13 22.17 -8.73
N GLN A 301 16.49 22.72 -9.88
CA GLN A 301 17.81 23.32 -10.13
C GLN A 301 18.09 24.56 -9.27
N HIS A 302 17.04 25.23 -8.81
CA HIS A 302 17.19 26.34 -7.88
C HIS A 302 17.47 25.89 -6.45
N TYR A 303 16.87 24.79 -6.01
CA TYR A 303 16.99 24.31 -4.63
C TYR A 303 18.13 23.32 -4.42
N TYR A 304 18.50 22.57 -5.45
CA TYR A 304 19.55 21.57 -5.36
C TYR A 304 20.70 21.96 -6.29
N THR A 305 21.88 22.14 -5.72
CA THR A 305 23.06 22.57 -6.47
C THR A 305 23.74 21.39 -7.17
N GLY A 306 24.36 21.64 -8.33
CA GLY A 306 25.15 20.64 -9.06
C GLY A 306 24.36 19.39 -9.49
N ILE A 307 23.05 19.53 -9.71
CA ILE A 307 22.20 18.40 -10.11
C ILE A 307 22.06 18.27 -11.62
N ALA A 308 21.80 17.05 -12.07
CA ALA A 308 21.39 16.74 -13.44
C ALA A 308 20.06 15.98 -13.43
N LEU A 309 19.19 16.34 -14.39
CA LEU A 309 17.97 15.61 -14.69
C LEU A 309 18.17 14.85 -16.01
N SER A 310 17.86 13.56 -16.02
CA SER A 310 17.88 12.73 -17.24
C SER A 310 16.66 11.83 -17.28
N SER A 311 16.20 11.47 -18.48
CA SER A 311 15.09 10.51 -18.69
C SER A 311 15.63 9.18 -19.19
#